data_AF-A0A7C7R1U4-F1
#
_entry.id   AF-A0A7C7R1U4-F1
#
_cell.length_a   1.000
_cell.length_b   1.000
_cell.length_c   1.000
_cell.angle_alpha   90.00
_cell.angle_beta   90.00
_cell.angle_gamma   90.00
#
_symmetry.space_group_name_H-M   'P 1'
#
loop_
_entity.id
_entity.type
_entity.pdbx_description
1 polymer ?
#
loop_
_entity_poly.entity_id
_entity_poly.type
_entity_poly.pdbx_seq_one_letter_code
_entity_poly.pdbx_strand_id
1 'polypeptide(L)'
;MTKIKVADFKTLPDRTPSYALVADVDLVVVRWDNEVSVFYGRCLHRGALMSDGHVRGKNLICGVHDWDYRLDSGVSEYANEEVLPKFESWVEGGDILVEEDEIAAWGHANPQPFNRKSYLGLYADTSHGTEEEPYAGLIQSYARSGLKRTGHHGQVDAMGVPRSQLPDWDDIQILTAQLHRAPMLEDEAVGTEVVIGPNARKPLRLDIPLFVSDMSYGALSEPAKI
;
A
#
# COMPACT_ATOMS: atom_id res chain seq x y z
N MET A 1 -26.12 -28.78 5.06
CA MET A 1 -25.47 -29.35 3.88
C MET A 1 -26.23 -29.01 2.60
N THR A 2 -26.11 -27.75 2.18
CA THR A 2 -26.45 -27.32 0.83
C THR A 2 -25.18 -27.39 -0.03
N LYS A 3 -25.11 -28.35 -0.96
CA LYS A 3 -23.99 -28.44 -1.92
C LYS A 3 -24.25 -27.51 -3.10
N ILE A 4 -23.29 -26.65 -3.40
CA ILE A 4 -23.36 -25.72 -4.53
C ILE A 4 -22.21 -25.96 -5.50
N LYS A 5 -22.50 -25.91 -6.80
CA LYS A 5 -21.51 -26.03 -7.86
C LYS A 5 -20.67 -24.76 -7.97
N VAL A 6 -19.35 -24.92 -7.98
CA VAL A 6 -18.39 -23.81 -8.17
C VAL A 6 -17.62 -23.88 -9.49
N ALA A 7 -17.46 -25.07 -10.06
CA ALA A 7 -16.80 -25.27 -11.36
C ALA A 7 -17.16 -26.63 -11.96
N ASP A 8 -16.78 -26.87 -13.22
CA ASP A 8 -16.83 -28.19 -13.86
C ASP A 8 -15.43 -28.79 -13.90
N PHE A 9 -15.27 -30.02 -13.40
CA PHE A 9 -13.98 -30.67 -13.23
C PHE A 9 -13.28 -30.95 -14.56
N LYS A 10 -14.03 -31.26 -15.62
CA LYS A 10 -13.47 -31.63 -16.93
C LYS A 10 -12.93 -30.42 -17.67
N THR A 11 -13.64 -29.29 -17.58
CA THR A 11 -13.31 -28.05 -18.27
C THR A 11 -12.35 -27.15 -17.51
N LEU A 12 -12.28 -27.28 -16.18
CA LEU A 12 -11.29 -26.57 -15.38
C LEU A 12 -9.87 -27.04 -15.76
N PRO A 13 -9.00 -26.16 -16.28
CA PRO A 13 -7.66 -26.57 -16.68
C PRO A 13 -6.82 -27.03 -15.47
N ASP A 14 -5.92 -27.97 -15.72
CA ASP A 14 -5.00 -28.44 -14.67
C ASP A 14 -4.09 -27.29 -14.21
N ARG A 15 -3.89 -27.19 -12.89
CA ARG A 15 -3.03 -26.22 -12.20
C ARG A 15 -3.27 -24.76 -12.59
N THR A 16 -4.50 -24.45 -13.01
CA THR A 16 -4.93 -23.08 -13.33
C THR A 16 -5.97 -22.65 -12.31
N PRO A 17 -5.69 -21.60 -11.50
CA PRO A 17 -6.67 -21.09 -10.55
C PRO A 17 -7.92 -20.54 -11.24
N SER A 18 -9.09 -20.80 -10.67
CA SER A 18 -10.36 -20.27 -11.14
C SER A 18 -11.13 -19.61 -10.01
N TYR A 19 -11.74 -18.47 -10.31
CA TYR A 19 -12.57 -17.73 -9.37
C TYR A 19 -13.93 -18.41 -9.17
N ALA A 20 -14.44 -18.40 -7.93
CA ALA A 20 -15.83 -18.67 -7.61
C ALA A 20 -16.30 -17.77 -6.45
N LEU A 21 -17.62 -17.66 -6.26
CA LEU A 21 -18.24 -16.85 -5.21
C LEU A 21 -19.39 -17.62 -4.57
N VAL A 22 -19.35 -17.80 -3.25
CA VAL A 22 -20.39 -18.48 -2.48
C VAL A 22 -20.61 -17.70 -1.18
N ALA A 23 -21.87 -17.43 -0.82
CA ALA A 23 -22.22 -16.69 0.41
C ALA A 23 -21.42 -15.38 0.62
N ASP A 24 -21.17 -14.62 -0.46
CA ASP A 24 -20.33 -13.40 -0.53
C ASP A 24 -18.84 -13.58 -0.23
N VAL A 25 -18.38 -14.82 0.00
CA VAL A 25 -16.97 -15.17 0.18
C VAL A 25 -16.34 -15.50 -1.17
N ASP A 26 -15.26 -14.78 -1.50
CA ASP A 26 -14.44 -15.10 -2.67
C ASP A 26 -13.76 -16.46 -2.46
N LEU A 27 -13.75 -17.30 -3.51
CA LEU A 27 -13.10 -18.60 -3.51
C LEU A 27 -12.11 -18.70 -4.66
N VAL A 28 -11.08 -19.53 -4.46
CA VAL A 28 -10.18 -19.98 -5.53
C VAL A 28 -10.28 -21.50 -5.63
N VAL A 29 -10.64 -21.98 -6.82
CA VAL A 29 -10.74 -23.39 -7.16
C VAL A 29 -9.54 -23.76 -8.01
N VAL A 30 -8.78 -24.77 -7.59
CA VAL A 30 -7.62 -25.26 -8.33
C VAL A 30 -7.74 -26.76 -8.52
N ARG A 31 -7.82 -27.22 -9.77
CA ARG A 31 -7.61 -28.63 -10.12
C ARG A 31 -6.12 -28.90 -10.19
N TRP A 32 -5.66 -30.00 -9.61
CA TRP A 32 -4.28 -30.44 -9.76
C TRP A 32 -4.23 -31.97 -9.78
N ASP A 33 -3.76 -32.52 -10.91
CA ASP A 33 -3.83 -33.95 -11.21
C ASP A 33 -5.29 -34.46 -11.18
N ASN A 34 -5.62 -35.33 -10.23
CA ASN A 34 -6.98 -35.85 -10.00
C ASN A 34 -7.65 -35.26 -8.76
N GLU A 35 -7.03 -34.26 -8.14
CA GLU A 35 -7.52 -33.61 -6.93
C GLU A 35 -8.04 -32.19 -7.24
N VAL A 36 -8.84 -31.69 -6.32
CA VAL A 36 -9.31 -30.30 -6.30
C VAL A 36 -9.06 -29.75 -4.92
N SER A 37 -8.59 -28.51 -4.87
CA SER A 37 -8.62 -27.71 -3.66
C SER A 37 -9.47 -26.47 -3.90
N VAL A 38 -10.35 -26.19 -2.94
CA VAL A 38 -11.11 -24.95 -2.88
C VAL A 38 -10.69 -24.20 -1.63
N PHE A 39 -10.17 -23.01 -1.82
CA PHE A 39 -9.71 -22.16 -0.73
C PHE A 39 -10.47 -20.84 -0.69
N TYR A 40 -10.32 -20.12 0.40
CA TYR A 40 -10.58 -18.68 0.44
C TYR A 40 -9.82 -17.99 -0.70
N GLY A 41 -10.54 -17.18 -1.46
CA GLY A 41 -10.12 -16.66 -2.75
C GLY A 41 -9.18 -15.45 -2.66
N ARG A 42 -8.79 -15.00 -1.47
CA ARG A 42 -7.92 -13.84 -1.30
C ARG A 42 -6.66 -14.17 -0.52
N CYS A 43 -5.55 -13.61 -1.00
CA CYS A 43 -4.25 -13.68 -0.33
C CYS A 43 -4.35 -13.07 1.08
N LEU A 44 -3.86 -13.80 2.09
CA LEU A 44 -3.86 -13.34 3.48
C LEU A 44 -2.95 -12.13 3.72
N HIS A 45 -1.97 -11.90 2.83
CA HIS A 45 -1.11 -10.72 2.88
C HIS A 45 -1.90 -9.42 2.66
N ARG A 46 -2.49 -9.22 1.46
CA ARG A 46 -3.15 -7.95 1.08
C ARG A 46 -4.46 -8.11 0.30
N GLY A 47 -5.09 -9.27 0.38
CA GLY A 47 -6.44 -9.46 -0.15
C GLY A 47 -6.54 -9.59 -1.67
N ALA A 48 -5.42 -9.73 -2.39
CA ALA A 48 -5.41 -9.96 -3.85
C ALA A 48 -6.13 -11.27 -4.20
N LEU A 49 -6.85 -11.30 -5.33
CA LEU A 49 -7.54 -12.50 -5.78
C LEU A 49 -6.53 -13.61 -6.13
N MET A 50 -6.63 -14.74 -5.45
CA MET A 50 -5.79 -15.90 -5.73
C MET A 50 -6.14 -16.57 -7.05
N SER A 51 -7.33 -16.30 -7.61
CA SER A 51 -7.70 -16.70 -8.98
C SER A 51 -6.87 -16.02 -10.06
N ASP A 52 -6.29 -14.84 -9.77
CA ASP A 52 -5.41 -14.11 -10.69
C ASP A 52 -3.94 -14.53 -10.50
N GLY A 53 -3.70 -15.50 -9.60
CA GLY A 53 -2.41 -16.10 -9.36
C GLY A 53 -2.05 -17.20 -10.37
N HIS A 54 -1.05 -17.98 -10.00
CA HIS A 54 -0.60 -19.13 -10.79
C HIS A 54 -0.10 -20.24 -9.88
N VAL A 55 0.06 -21.45 -10.41
CA VAL A 55 0.66 -22.56 -9.67
C VAL A 55 2.14 -22.70 -10.02
N ARG A 56 3.00 -22.78 -9.00
CA ARG A 56 4.43 -23.09 -9.13
C ARG A 56 4.77 -24.31 -8.28
N GLY A 57 5.09 -25.43 -8.93
CA GLY A 57 5.34 -26.69 -8.24
C GLY A 57 4.09 -27.18 -7.51
N LYS A 58 4.11 -27.12 -6.17
CA LYS A 58 3.00 -27.56 -5.30
C LYS A 58 2.27 -26.39 -4.64
N ASN A 59 2.59 -25.15 -5.02
CA ASN A 59 2.08 -23.96 -4.36
C ASN A 59 1.21 -23.16 -5.33
N LEU A 60 0.11 -22.64 -4.79
CA LEU A 60 -0.64 -21.55 -5.35
C LEU A 60 0.05 -20.24 -4.99
N ILE A 61 0.45 -19.47 -6.01
CA ILE A 61 1.22 -18.24 -5.89
C ILE A 61 0.33 -17.05 -6.22
N CYS A 62 0.30 -16.06 -5.32
CA CYS A 62 -0.38 -14.79 -5.53
C CYS A 62 0.25 -14.03 -6.70
N GLY A 63 -0.56 -13.52 -7.62
CA GLY A 63 -0.10 -12.82 -8.83
C GLY A 63 0.51 -11.42 -8.60
N VAL A 64 0.68 -10.99 -7.34
CA VAL A 64 1.18 -9.64 -7.00
C VAL A 64 2.55 -9.70 -6.32
N HIS A 65 2.63 -10.28 -5.13
CA HIS A 65 3.84 -10.28 -4.30
C HIS A 65 4.42 -11.69 -4.08
N ASP A 66 4.09 -12.64 -4.96
CA ASP A 66 4.60 -14.03 -4.93
C ASP A 66 4.32 -14.82 -3.63
N TRP A 67 3.39 -14.33 -2.79
CA TRP A 67 2.97 -15.02 -1.58
C TRP A 67 2.41 -16.39 -1.91
N ASP A 68 2.85 -17.42 -1.18
CA ASP A 68 2.64 -18.81 -1.54
C ASP A 68 1.74 -19.54 -0.55
N TYR A 69 0.95 -20.48 -1.06
CA TYR A 69 0.15 -21.40 -0.25
C TYR A 69 0.19 -22.80 -0.86
N ARG A 70 0.41 -23.80 -0.03
CA ARG A 70 0.39 -25.22 -0.40
C ARG A 70 -0.95 -25.64 -1.00
N LEU A 71 -0.96 -26.27 -2.18
CA LEU A 71 -2.19 -26.74 -2.82
C LEU A 71 -2.92 -27.82 -2.00
N ASP A 72 -2.19 -28.60 -1.21
CA ASP A 72 -2.73 -29.66 -0.37
C ASP A 72 -3.32 -29.12 0.95
N SER A 73 -2.66 -28.16 1.60
CA SER A 73 -2.99 -27.73 2.97
C SER A 73 -3.38 -26.27 3.14
N GLY A 74 -3.05 -25.39 2.19
CA GLY A 74 -3.20 -23.94 2.31
C GLY A 74 -2.12 -23.25 3.13
N VAL A 75 -1.20 -23.98 3.76
CA VAL A 75 -0.10 -23.41 4.56
C VAL A 75 0.89 -22.69 3.66
N SER A 76 1.36 -21.50 4.02
CA SER A 76 2.49 -20.86 3.31
C SER A 76 3.82 -21.54 3.65
N GLU A 77 4.66 -21.81 2.66
CA GLU A 77 6.02 -22.33 2.90
C GLU A 77 6.94 -21.26 3.49
N TYR A 78 6.73 -19.99 3.10
CA TYR A 78 7.48 -18.85 3.63
C TYR A 78 7.05 -18.46 5.05
N ALA A 79 5.75 -18.40 5.32
CA ALA A 79 5.18 -17.98 6.61
C ALA A 79 4.22 -19.05 7.14
N ASN A 80 4.74 -20.09 7.80
CA ASN A 80 3.94 -21.27 8.18
C ASN A 80 2.77 -20.99 9.15
N GLU A 81 2.75 -19.82 9.80
CA GLU A 81 1.62 -19.36 10.62
C GLU A 81 0.42 -18.92 9.76
N GLU A 82 0.66 -18.55 8.51
CA GLU A 82 -0.38 -18.21 7.55
C GLU A 82 -0.89 -19.45 6.83
N VAL A 83 -2.17 -19.75 7.04
CA VAL A 83 -2.86 -20.88 6.44
C VAL A 83 -4.08 -20.38 5.70
N LEU A 84 -4.03 -20.39 4.37
CA LEU A 84 -5.16 -20.04 3.53
C LEU A 84 -6.32 -21.02 3.80
N PRO A 85 -7.49 -20.55 4.27
CA PRO A 85 -8.59 -21.43 4.62
C PRO A 85 -8.99 -22.34 3.46
N LYS A 86 -9.00 -23.65 3.70
CA LYS A 86 -9.46 -24.67 2.75
C LYS A 86 -10.87 -25.10 3.15
N PHE A 87 -11.78 -25.17 2.18
CA PHE A 87 -13.16 -25.61 2.38
C PHE A 87 -13.36 -27.05 1.92
N GLU A 88 -14.37 -27.71 2.46
CA GLU A 88 -14.74 -29.04 1.99
C GLU A 88 -15.25 -28.98 0.53
N SER A 89 -14.80 -29.92 -0.29
CA SER A 89 -15.18 -30.00 -1.69
C SER A 89 -15.25 -31.42 -2.21
N TRP A 90 -16.12 -31.64 -3.20
CA TRP A 90 -16.35 -32.95 -3.81
C TRP A 90 -16.43 -32.82 -5.33
N VAL A 91 -16.09 -33.91 -6.02
CA VAL A 91 -16.35 -34.07 -7.46
C VAL A 91 -17.48 -35.07 -7.65
N GLU A 92 -18.65 -34.59 -8.07
CA GLU A 92 -19.86 -35.42 -8.26
C GLU A 92 -20.46 -35.14 -9.63
N GLY A 93 -20.69 -36.19 -10.43
CA GLY A 93 -21.28 -36.02 -11.77
C GLY A 93 -20.43 -35.20 -12.76
N GLY A 94 -19.16 -34.92 -12.44
CA GLY A 94 -18.29 -34.02 -13.22
C GLY A 94 -18.27 -32.57 -12.70
N ASP A 95 -19.06 -32.26 -11.68
CA ASP A 95 -19.12 -30.94 -11.06
C ASP A 95 -18.26 -30.89 -9.80
N ILE A 96 -17.58 -29.75 -9.60
CA ILE A 96 -16.89 -29.42 -8.36
C ILE A 96 -17.91 -28.73 -7.46
N LEU A 97 -18.19 -29.33 -6.30
CA LEU A 97 -19.17 -28.88 -5.33
C LEU A 97 -18.48 -28.47 -4.02
N VAL A 98 -19.05 -27.49 -3.32
CA VAL A 98 -18.65 -27.07 -1.96
C VAL A 98 -19.86 -27.01 -1.03
N GLU A 99 -19.64 -26.99 0.28
CA GLU A 99 -20.70 -26.80 1.27
C GLU A 99 -20.96 -25.30 1.51
N GLU A 100 -22.15 -24.82 1.11
CA GLU A 100 -22.52 -23.41 1.27
C GLU A 100 -22.61 -22.99 2.74
N ASP A 101 -23.13 -23.85 3.62
CA ASP A 101 -23.30 -23.56 5.04
C ASP A 101 -21.96 -23.37 5.76
N GLU A 102 -20.93 -24.15 5.39
CA GLU A 102 -19.56 -24.03 5.90
C GLU A 102 -18.97 -22.65 5.53
N ILE A 103 -19.08 -22.30 4.25
CA ILE A 103 -18.55 -21.04 3.71
C ILE A 103 -19.30 -19.84 4.30
N ALA A 104 -20.62 -19.93 4.43
CA ALA A 104 -21.43 -18.88 5.04
C ALA A 104 -21.08 -18.68 6.52
N ALA A 105 -20.88 -19.76 7.28
CA ALA A 105 -20.44 -19.69 8.67
C ALA A 105 -19.05 -19.07 8.80
N TRP A 106 -18.11 -19.45 7.92
CA TRP A 106 -16.79 -18.84 7.86
C TRP A 106 -16.87 -17.35 7.51
N GLY A 107 -17.67 -16.97 6.51
CA GLY A 107 -17.86 -15.58 6.10
C GLY A 107 -18.52 -14.71 7.18
N HIS A 108 -19.41 -15.29 7.99
CA HIS A 108 -19.98 -14.60 9.15
C HIS A 108 -18.92 -14.37 10.25
N ALA A 109 -18.05 -15.36 10.50
CA ALA A 109 -16.94 -15.22 11.44
C ALA A 109 -15.82 -14.31 10.91
N ASN A 110 -15.69 -14.17 9.59
CA ASN A 110 -14.68 -13.39 8.89
C ASN A 110 -15.36 -12.42 7.89
N PRO A 111 -15.98 -11.32 8.39
CA PRO A 111 -16.69 -10.39 7.53
C PRO A 111 -15.79 -9.83 6.43
N GLN A 112 -16.30 -9.79 5.19
CA GLN A 112 -15.54 -9.33 4.03
C GLN A 112 -15.35 -7.80 4.08
N PRO A 113 -14.11 -7.28 4.20
CA PRO A 113 -13.85 -5.87 4.52
C PRO A 113 -14.01 -4.90 3.33
N PHE A 114 -14.54 -5.36 2.20
CA PHE A 114 -14.62 -4.59 0.95
C PHE A 114 -16.05 -4.49 0.44
N ASN A 115 -16.38 -3.35 -0.17
CA ASN A 115 -17.64 -3.21 -0.89
C ASN A 115 -17.46 -3.65 -2.34
N ARG A 116 -17.81 -4.92 -2.63
CA ARG A 116 -17.74 -5.55 -3.96
C ARG A 116 -18.40 -4.72 -5.07
N LYS A 117 -19.49 -4.02 -4.76
CA LYS A 117 -20.26 -3.22 -5.74
C LYS A 117 -19.65 -1.86 -6.06
N SER A 118 -18.63 -1.44 -5.30
CA SER A 118 -17.94 -0.18 -5.54
C SER A 118 -16.97 -0.27 -6.73
N TYR A 119 -16.51 0.87 -7.24
CA TYR A 119 -15.50 0.90 -8.30
C TYR A 119 -14.21 0.21 -7.85
N LEU A 120 -13.82 -0.83 -8.59
CA LEU A 120 -12.74 -1.77 -8.27
C LEU A 120 -12.92 -2.46 -6.90
N GLY A 121 -14.15 -2.58 -6.41
CA GLY A 121 -14.45 -3.15 -5.10
C GLY A 121 -14.01 -4.60 -4.93
N LEU A 122 -14.07 -5.39 -6.00
CA LEU A 122 -13.55 -6.77 -6.03
C LEU A 122 -12.02 -6.81 -5.87
N TYR A 123 -11.31 -5.81 -6.39
CA TYR A 123 -9.85 -5.70 -6.34
C TYR A 123 -9.38 -4.74 -5.25
N ALA A 124 -10.27 -4.41 -4.31
CA ALA A 124 -9.94 -3.49 -3.24
C ALA A 124 -8.87 -4.10 -2.35
N ASP A 125 -7.75 -3.39 -2.23
CA ASP A 125 -6.81 -3.59 -1.15
C ASP A 125 -7.47 -3.12 0.15
N THR A 126 -7.59 -4.03 1.10
CA THR A 126 -8.20 -3.76 2.40
C THR A 126 -7.16 -3.53 3.49
N SER A 127 -5.87 -3.52 3.14
CA SER A 127 -4.82 -3.04 4.04
C SER A 127 -4.94 -1.53 4.25
N HIS A 128 -4.46 -1.03 5.39
CA HIS A 128 -4.52 0.39 5.75
C HIS A 128 -3.47 1.27 5.02
N GLY A 129 -2.94 0.81 3.88
CA GLY A 129 -1.70 1.35 3.30
C GLY A 129 -0.49 0.90 4.13
N THR A 130 0.61 0.59 3.47
CA THR A 130 1.87 0.20 4.14
C THR A 130 2.92 1.31 3.97
N GLU A 131 4.02 1.23 4.72
CA GLU A 131 5.14 2.15 4.55
C GLU A 131 5.72 2.10 3.13
N GLU A 132 5.64 0.94 2.48
CA GLU A 132 6.11 0.72 1.11
C GLU A 132 5.20 1.38 0.06
N GLU A 133 3.89 1.52 0.35
CA GLU A 133 2.91 2.08 -0.58
C GLU A 133 2.03 3.18 0.05
N PRO A 134 2.63 4.28 0.55
CA PRO A 134 1.93 5.28 1.35
C PRO A 134 0.89 6.09 0.56
N TYR A 135 0.95 6.07 -0.78
CA TYR A 135 0.09 6.88 -1.65
C TYR A 135 -0.98 6.07 -2.39
N ALA A 136 -1.10 4.75 -2.15
CA ALA A 136 -2.05 3.91 -2.86
C ALA A 136 -3.50 4.40 -2.70
N GLY A 137 -3.90 4.77 -1.48
CA GLY A 137 -5.23 5.33 -1.21
C GLY A 137 -5.50 6.65 -1.93
N LEU A 138 -4.49 7.53 -2.02
CA LEU A 138 -4.59 8.80 -2.74
C LEU A 138 -4.78 8.57 -4.24
N ILE A 139 -3.98 7.69 -4.85
CA ILE A 139 -4.10 7.32 -6.26
C ILE A 139 -5.49 6.78 -6.57
N GLN A 140 -6.02 5.87 -5.74
CA GLN A 140 -7.38 5.35 -5.90
C GLN A 140 -8.45 6.44 -5.76
N SER A 141 -8.25 7.41 -4.86
CA SER A 141 -9.17 8.53 -4.68
C SER A 141 -9.27 9.39 -5.95
N TYR A 142 -8.12 9.66 -6.61
CA TYR A 142 -8.07 10.37 -7.88
C TYR A 142 -8.65 9.55 -9.02
N ALA A 143 -8.38 8.25 -9.09
CA ALA A 143 -8.98 7.38 -10.11
C ALA A 143 -10.52 7.40 -10.05
N ARG A 144 -11.10 7.43 -8.83
CA ARG A 144 -12.55 7.43 -8.63
C ARG A 144 -13.21 8.79 -8.88
N SER A 145 -12.56 9.87 -8.48
CA SER A 145 -13.21 11.18 -8.38
C SER A 145 -12.56 12.27 -9.24
N GLY A 146 -11.46 11.95 -9.90
CA GLY A 146 -10.57 12.93 -10.48
C GLY A 146 -10.22 14.01 -9.45
N LEU A 147 -10.17 15.25 -9.93
CA LEU A 147 -9.86 16.43 -9.14
C LEU A 147 -11.10 17.06 -8.48
N LYS A 148 -12.29 16.47 -8.62
CA LYS A 148 -13.55 17.05 -8.10
C LYS A 148 -13.55 17.28 -6.59
N ARG A 149 -12.78 16.46 -5.84
CA ARG A 149 -12.70 16.52 -4.37
C ARG A 149 -11.52 17.31 -3.83
N THR A 150 -10.51 17.58 -4.65
CA THR A 150 -9.26 18.22 -4.24
C THR A 150 -9.01 19.56 -4.92
N GLY A 151 -9.83 19.92 -5.92
CA GLY A 151 -9.66 21.15 -6.70
C GLY A 151 -8.72 20.99 -7.88
N HIS A 152 -8.67 22.01 -8.75
CA HIS A 152 -7.93 21.97 -10.02
C HIS A 152 -6.45 21.56 -9.89
N HIS A 153 -5.82 21.82 -8.74
CA HIS A 153 -4.40 21.53 -8.51
C HIS A 153 -4.13 20.18 -7.84
N GLY A 154 -5.17 19.40 -7.49
CA GLY A 154 -5.01 18.22 -6.65
C GLY A 154 -4.77 18.59 -5.18
N GLN A 155 -4.45 17.59 -4.37
CA GLN A 155 -4.06 17.77 -2.98
C GLN A 155 -2.78 18.59 -2.95
N VAL A 156 -2.88 19.79 -2.39
CA VAL A 156 -1.73 20.65 -2.10
C VAL A 156 -1.31 20.34 -0.68
N ASP A 157 -0.04 19.98 -0.52
CA ASP A 157 0.60 19.84 0.78
C ASP A 157 1.79 20.80 0.83
N ALA A 158 2.25 21.13 2.04
CA ALA A 158 3.51 21.83 2.19
C ALA A 158 4.64 20.97 1.61
N MET A 159 5.69 21.59 1.04
CA MET A 159 6.88 20.86 0.59
C MET A 159 7.47 20.09 1.78
N GLY A 160 7.22 18.77 1.84
CA GLY A 160 7.59 17.91 2.96
C GLY A 160 8.69 16.93 2.58
N VAL A 161 9.65 16.77 3.50
CA VAL A 161 10.58 15.63 3.53
C VAL A 161 9.83 14.45 4.18
N PRO A 162 10.05 13.18 3.79
CA PRO A 162 9.35 12.04 4.38
C PRO A 162 9.43 12.10 5.91
N ARG A 163 8.29 11.93 6.59
CA ARG A 163 8.19 12.12 8.05
C ARG A 163 9.14 11.20 8.83
N SER A 164 9.36 9.98 8.33
CA SER A 164 10.33 9.01 8.87
C SER A 164 11.80 9.38 8.65
N GLN A 165 12.07 10.40 7.84
CA GLN A 165 13.39 10.94 7.55
C GLN A 165 13.61 12.31 8.21
N LEU A 166 12.65 12.79 9.00
CA LEU A 166 12.75 14.02 9.77
C LEU A 166 12.97 13.72 11.25
N PRO A 167 13.69 14.59 11.98
CA PRO A 167 13.78 14.52 13.43
C PRO A 167 12.37 14.63 14.06
N ASP A 168 12.04 13.72 14.96
CA ASP A 168 10.82 13.76 15.75
C ASP A 168 10.95 14.76 16.91
N TRP A 169 9.83 15.09 17.57
CA TRP A 169 9.84 16.00 18.72
C TRP A 169 10.78 15.55 19.85
N ASP A 170 11.00 14.25 19.96
CA ASP A 170 11.91 13.65 20.93
C ASP A 170 13.39 13.78 20.52
N ASP A 171 13.68 14.07 19.25
CA ASP A 171 15.03 14.32 18.72
C ASP A 171 15.47 15.78 18.87
N ILE A 172 14.53 16.69 19.19
CA ILE A 172 14.77 18.13 19.24
C ILE A 172 15.11 18.55 20.68
N GLN A 173 16.40 18.79 20.94
CA GLN A 173 16.83 19.45 22.16
C GLN A 173 16.71 20.98 22.01
N ILE A 174 15.68 21.58 22.60
CA ILE A 174 15.56 23.05 22.64
C ILE A 174 16.49 23.62 23.72
N LEU A 175 17.62 24.19 23.29
CA LEU A 175 18.44 25.07 24.12
C LEU A 175 17.72 26.43 24.26
N THR A 176 17.38 26.82 25.48
CA THR A 176 16.51 27.96 25.84
C THR A 176 17.12 29.35 25.61
N ALA A 177 17.69 29.63 24.43
CA ALA A 177 18.41 30.87 24.16
C ALA A 177 17.88 31.76 23.00
N GLN A 178 16.77 31.43 22.34
CA GLN A 178 16.34 32.17 21.13
C GLN A 178 14.87 32.62 21.07
N LEU A 179 14.29 33.05 22.20
CA LEU A 179 13.04 33.83 22.20
C LEU A 179 13.22 35.23 22.80
N HIS A 180 14.37 35.87 22.58
CA HIS A 180 14.56 37.24 23.06
C HIS A 180 13.77 38.27 22.24
N ARG A 181 13.41 37.97 20.97
CA ARG A 181 12.57 38.85 20.14
C ARG A 181 11.51 38.06 19.41
N ALA A 182 10.26 38.49 19.57
CA ALA A 182 9.15 38.03 18.75
C ALA A 182 9.34 38.50 17.29
N PRO A 183 8.86 37.73 16.30
CA PRO A 183 8.81 38.19 14.91
C PRO A 183 7.88 39.41 14.76
N MET A 184 8.10 40.19 13.72
CA MET A 184 7.22 41.30 13.33
C MET A 184 5.90 40.76 12.73
N LEU A 185 4.85 41.60 12.72
CA LEU A 185 3.56 41.29 12.10
C LEU A 185 3.66 41.33 10.56
N GLU A 186 2.73 40.68 9.86
CA GLU A 186 2.74 40.53 8.39
C GLU A 186 2.84 41.87 7.63
N ASP A 187 2.19 42.92 8.14
CA ASP A 187 2.14 44.23 7.51
C ASP A 187 3.33 45.15 7.87
N GLU A 188 4.26 44.69 8.70
CA GLU A 188 5.43 45.47 9.10
C GLU A 188 6.49 45.45 7.99
N ALA A 189 6.88 46.64 7.53
CA ALA A 189 7.94 46.78 6.55
C ALA A 189 9.29 46.33 7.14
N VAL A 190 9.95 45.37 6.49
CA VAL A 190 11.28 44.90 6.87
C VAL A 190 12.34 45.42 5.90
N GLY A 191 13.46 45.87 6.44
CA GLY A 191 14.66 46.18 5.66
C GLY A 191 15.29 44.89 5.13
N THR A 192 15.66 44.87 3.86
CA THR A 192 16.38 43.74 3.23
C THR A 192 17.90 43.93 3.31
N GLU A 193 18.36 45.08 3.78
CA GLU A 193 19.76 45.42 3.84
C GLU A 193 20.49 44.67 4.97
N VAL A 194 21.75 44.34 4.70
CA VAL A 194 22.65 43.71 5.68
C VAL A 194 23.88 44.57 5.85
N VAL A 195 24.23 44.83 7.12
CA VAL A 195 25.46 45.51 7.50
C VAL A 195 26.42 44.52 8.14
N ILE A 196 27.50 44.18 7.44
CA ILE A 196 28.56 43.32 7.97
C ILE A 196 29.58 44.18 8.70
N GLY A 197 29.82 43.86 9.97
CA GLY A 197 30.73 44.59 10.85
C GLY A 197 30.23 46.00 11.19
N PRO A 198 29.06 46.15 11.83
CA PRO A 198 28.47 47.47 12.11
C PRO A 198 29.36 48.38 12.97
N ASN A 199 30.24 47.80 13.79
CA ASN A 199 31.20 48.53 14.63
C ASN A 199 32.60 48.70 13.99
N ALA A 200 32.80 48.25 12.74
CA ALA A 200 34.08 48.39 12.06
C ALA A 200 34.30 49.85 11.61
N ARG A 201 35.57 50.25 11.42
CA ARG A 201 35.90 51.58 10.86
C ARG A 201 35.30 51.81 9.46
N LYS A 202 35.04 50.74 8.72
CA LYS A 202 34.39 50.75 7.40
C LYS A 202 33.44 49.55 7.30
N PRO A 203 32.17 49.68 7.74
CA PRO A 203 31.17 48.62 7.62
C PRO A 203 30.81 48.36 6.16
N LEU A 204 30.57 47.10 5.80
CA LEU A 204 30.07 46.73 4.48
C LEU A 204 28.54 46.73 4.51
N ARG A 205 27.91 47.52 3.64
CA ARG A 205 26.45 47.57 3.47
C ARG A 205 26.06 46.92 2.16
N LEU A 206 25.08 46.02 2.22
CA LEU A 206 24.54 45.27 1.09
C LEU A 206 23.02 45.48 1.07
N ASP A 207 22.43 45.86 -0.06
CA ASP A 207 21.00 46.21 -0.12
C ASP A 207 20.06 44.98 -0.11
N ILE A 208 20.43 43.91 -0.83
CA ILE A 208 19.70 42.63 -0.89
C ILE A 208 20.71 41.50 -1.10
N PRO A 209 21.45 41.07 -0.08
CA PRO A 209 22.42 40.00 -0.27
C PRO A 209 21.72 38.66 -0.44
N LEU A 210 22.04 37.94 -1.52
CA LEU A 210 21.71 36.54 -1.68
C LEU A 210 22.83 35.72 -1.03
N PHE A 211 22.51 35.02 0.06
CA PHE A 211 23.44 34.08 0.69
C PHE A 211 23.15 32.67 0.17
N VAL A 212 24.09 32.13 -0.59
CA VAL A 212 24.05 30.70 -1.00
C VAL A 212 24.71 29.91 0.13
N SER A 213 23.90 29.41 1.07
CA SER A 213 24.37 28.73 2.28
C SER A 213 24.85 27.30 2.02
N ASP A 214 24.54 26.73 0.86
CA ASP A 214 24.81 25.33 0.54
C ASP A 214 25.62 25.23 -0.75
N MET A 215 26.92 25.41 -0.63
CA MET A 215 27.87 24.95 -1.63
C MET A 215 28.59 23.74 -1.05
N SER A 216 28.17 22.56 -1.46
CA SER A 216 28.82 21.32 -1.08
C SER A 216 30.34 21.41 -1.32
N TYR A 217 31.12 20.88 -0.40
CA TYR A 217 32.57 20.78 -0.50
C TYR A 217 32.91 19.84 -1.68
N GLY A 218 33.01 20.39 -2.90
CA GLY A 218 33.23 19.59 -4.11
C GLY A 218 32.70 20.19 -5.42
N ALA A 219 31.76 21.14 -5.38
CA ALA A 219 31.08 21.65 -6.58
C ALA A 219 31.89 22.67 -7.41
N LEU A 220 33.02 23.18 -6.91
CA LEU A 220 33.88 24.12 -7.64
C LEU A 220 35.18 23.46 -8.11
N SER A 221 35.54 23.72 -9.38
CA SER A 221 36.82 23.35 -9.96
C SER A 221 37.98 24.04 -9.23
N GLU A 222 39.16 23.41 -9.18
CA GLU A 222 40.37 23.96 -8.56
C GLU A 222 40.67 25.44 -8.94
N PRO A 223 40.50 25.90 -10.20
CA PRO A 223 40.73 27.31 -10.54
C PRO A 223 39.74 28.29 -9.92
N ALA A 224 38.54 27.86 -9.54
CA ALA A 224 37.53 28.73 -8.91
C ALA A 224 37.76 28.85 -7.39
N LYS A 225 38.72 28.10 -6.84
CA LYS A 225 39.11 28.10 -5.42
C LYS A 225 40.37 28.94 -5.15
N ILE A 226 41.05 29.45 -6.19
CA ILE A 226 42.30 30.23 -6.10
C ILE A 226 42.02 31.69 -6.49
#